data_AF-A0AAV2LXN5-F1
#
_entry.id   AF-A0AAV2LXN5-F1
#
_cell.length_a   1.000
_cell.length_b   1.000
_cell.length_c   1.000
_cell.angle_alpha   90.00
_cell.angle_beta   90.00
_cell.angle_gamma   90.00
#
_symmetry.space_group_name_H-M   'P 1'
#
loop_
_entity.id
_entity.type
_entity.pdbx_description
1 polymer ?
#
loop_
_entity_poly.entity_id
_entity_poly.type
_entity_poly.pdbx_seq_one_letter_code
_entity_poly.pdbx_strand_id
1 'polypeptide(L)'
;MSCILGLVCALPVHPEVCDRGCHPTTTQQRHLQFSHVLELQNKSIAPWTLKPSHFDKHIPEAYCHECPDPCLKSEAIQVQVYFTQPKRNLTTGSVTYCLCTYKLAVGCTCVRRSAAEMSSRSCTFRSQESS
;
A
#
# COMPACT_ATOMS: atom_id res chain seq x y z
N MET A 1 -35.89 -16.72 -15.12
CA MET A 1 -34.57 -16.19 -15.52
C MET A 1 -33.69 -17.38 -15.85
N SER A 2 -33.40 -17.56 -17.14
CA SER A 2 -32.73 -18.73 -17.70
C SER A 2 -31.22 -18.61 -17.60
N CYS A 3 -30.55 -19.65 -17.10
CA CYS A 3 -29.13 -19.89 -17.32
C CYS A 3 -28.98 -20.73 -18.59
N ILE A 4 -28.50 -20.12 -19.67
CA ILE A 4 -28.15 -20.84 -20.90
C ILE A 4 -26.72 -21.36 -20.77
N LEU A 5 -26.51 -22.58 -21.28
CA LEU A 5 -25.30 -23.37 -21.28
C LEU A 5 -24.00 -22.56 -21.50
N GLY A 6 -22.98 -22.85 -20.68
CA GLY A 6 -21.59 -22.81 -21.15
C GLY A 6 -20.69 -21.68 -20.66
N LEU A 7 -21.14 -20.74 -19.82
CA LEU A 7 -20.23 -19.81 -19.16
C LEU A 7 -19.90 -20.29 -17.76
N VAL A 8 -18.63 -20.61 -17.54
CA VAL A 8 -18.00 -20.56 -16.22
C VAL A 8 -18.47 -19.24 -15.59
N CYS A 9 -19.31 -19.32 -14.55
CA CYS A 9 -19.54 -18.18 -13.69
C CYS A 9 -18.17 -17.82 -13.14
N ALA A 10 -17.52 -16.85 -13.77
CA ALA A 10 -16.31 -16.23 -13.26
C ALA A 10 -16.72 -15.54 -11.95
N LEU A 11 -16.65 -16.31 -10.86
CA LEU A 11 -16.58 -15.76 -9.52
C LEU A 11 -15.51 -14.67 -9.61
N PRO A 12 -15.79 -13.44 -9.14
CA PRO A 12 -14.80 -12.38 -9.19
C PRO A 12 -13.57 -12.88 -8.43
N VAL A 13 -12.55 -13.27 -9.20
CA VAL A 13 -11.23 -13.63 -8.69
C VAL A 13 -10.71 -12.36 -8.09
N HIS A 14 -10.97 -12.16 -6.79
CA HIS A 14 -10.27 -11.16 -6.03
C HIS A 14 -8.80 -11.58 -6.15
N PRO A 15 -7.90 -10.67 -6.57
CA PRO A 15 -6.50 -11.04 -6.69
C PRO A 15 -6.08 -11.71 -5.38
N GLU A 16 -5.39 -12.85 -5.47
CA GLU A 16 -4.74 -13.42 -4.31
C GLU A 16 -3.67 -12.42 -3.87
N VAL A 17 -4.05 -11.46 -3.03
CA VAL A 17 -3.14 -10.46 -2.46
C VAL A 17 -2.19 -11.13 -1.48
N CYS A 18 -2.62 -12.26 -0.90
CA CYS A 18 -1.78 -13.10 -0.07
C CYS A 18 -0.80 -13.89 -0.93
N ASP A 19 0.45 -13.44 -0.95
CA ASP A 19 1.56 -14.28 -1.39
C ASP A 19 1.71 -15.52 -0.47
N ARG A 20 2.52 -16.51 -0.85
CA ARG A 20 2.58 -17.91 -0.33
C ARG A 20 2.69 -18.14 1.21
N GLY A 21 2.70 -17.10 2.05
CA GLY A 21 2.75 -17.16 3.52
C GLY A 21 1.40 -17.02 4.22
N CYS A 22 0.37 -17.80 3.82
CA CYS A 22 -0.89 -17.83 4.55
C CYS A 22 -0.71 -18.48 5.93
N HIS A 23 -0.89 -17.71 7.00
CA HIS A 23 -1.04 -18.28 8.33
C HIS A 23 -2.53 -18.57 8.57
N PRO A 24 -2.93 -19.84 8.76
CA PRO A 24 -4.33 -20.17 9.02
C PRO A 24 -4.78 -19.53 10.32
N THR A 25 -5.99 -18.97 10.32
CA THR A 25 -6.65 -18.40 11.50
C THR A 25 -8.13 -18.76 11.50
N THR A 26 -8.70 -18.93 12.69
CA THR A 26 -10.14 -19.15 12.91
C THR A 26 -10.90 -17.84 13.11
N THR A 27 -10.19 -16.74 13.35
CA THR A 27 -10.78 -15.45 13.67
C THR A 27 -10.85 -14.58 12.42
N GLN A 28 -12.06 -14.18 12.04
CA GLN A 28 -12.26 -13.17 11.02
C GLN A 28 -11.98 -11.79 11.62
N GLN A 29 -10.95 -11.09 11.15
CA GLN A 29 -10.81 -9.66 11.45
C GLN A 29 -11.81 -8.91 10.56
N ARG A 30 -12.91 -8.46 11.16
CA ARG A 30 -13.90 -7.65 10.46
C ARG A 30 -13.54 -6.18 10.62
N HIS A 31 -13.35 -5.52 9.47
CA HIS A 31 -13.23 -4.07 9.27
C HIS A 31 -11.95 -3.43 9.80
N LEU A 32 -11.05 -3.11 8.86
CA LEU A 32 -10.05 -2.06 9.06
C LEU A 32 -10.72 -0.73 8.73
N GLN A 33 -10.90 0.15 9.72
CA GLN A 33 -11.19 1.55 9.44
C GLN A 33 -9.87 2.27 9.23
N PHE A 34 -9.63 2.72 8.01
CA PHE A 34 -8.43 3.45 7.64
C PHE A 34 -8.82 4.68 6.83
N SER A 35 -8.30 5.84 7.22
CA SER A 35 -8.50 7.10 6.49
C SER A 35 -7.20 7.89 6.46
N HIS A 36 -6.98 8.56 5.32
CA HIS A 36 -5.86 9.49 5.18
C HIS A 36 -6.23 10.84 5.80
N VAL A 37 -5.23 11.55 6.34
CA VAL A 37 -5.38 12.95 6.73
C VAL A 37 -5.33 13.80 5.46
N LEU A 38 -6.50 13.98 4.82
CA LEU A 38 -6.64 14.62 3.50
C LEU A 38 -6.05 16.04 3.44
N GLU A 39 -6.04 16.76 4.55
CA GLU A 39 -5.47 18.11 4.61
C GLU A 39 -3.97 18.15 4.34
N LEU A 40 -3.24 17.08 4.67
CA LEU A 40 -1.79 17.00 4.47
C LEU A 40 -1.41 16.69 3.03
N GLN A 41 -2.33 16.14 2.24
CA GLN A 41 -2.08 15.63 0.90
C GLN A 41 -1.41 16.66 -0.03
N ASN A 42 -1.87 17.91 0.03
CA ASN A 42 -1.36 19.02 -0.78
C ASN A 42 -0.56 20.05 0.02
N LYS A 43 -0.60 20.00 1.36
CA LYS A 43 0.08 20.95 2.24
C LYS A 43 1.44 20.45 2.74
N SER A 44 1.70 19.15 2.62
CA SER A 44 2.99 18.55 2.95
C SER A 44 4.10 19.06 2.03
N ILE A 45 5.32 19.19 2.57
CA ILE A 45 6.54 19.44 1.78
C ILE A 45 6.81 18.26 0.83
N ALA A 46 6.32 17.06 1.17
CA ALA A 46 6.25 15.92 0.29
C ALA A 46 4.77 15.62 -0.03
N PRO A 47 4.16 16.27 -1.03
CA PRO A 47 2.76 16.03 -1.36
C PRO A 47 2.55 14.65 -1.99
N TRP A 48 1.32 14.14 -1.96
CA TRP A 48 0.96 12.85 -2.56
C TRP A 48 -0.42 12.85 -3.20
N THR A 49 -0.70 11.88 -4.06
CA THR A 49 -2.05 11.58 -4.54
C THR A 49 -2.55 10.26 -3.98
N LEU A 50 -3.87 10.12 -3.85
CA LEU A 50 -4.48 8.89 -3.41
C LEU A 50 -5.01 8.12 -4.63
N LYS A 51 -4.63 6.86 -4.75
CA LYS A 51 -5.18 5.95 -5.76
C LYS A 51 -5.71 4.68 -5.09
N PRO A 52 -6.68 3.97 -5.69
CA PRO A 52 -7.17 2.71 -5.13
C PRO A 52 -6.01 1.73 -4.91
N SER A 53 -5.92 1.11 -3.73
CA SER A 53 -4.91 0.07 -3.49
C SER A 53 -5.24 -1.19 -4.28
N HIS A 54 -4.21 -2.00 -4.54
CA HIS A 54 -4.39 -3.34 -5.08
C HIS A 54 -5.01 -4.30 -4.06
N PHE A 55 -4.91 -3.97 -2.77
CA PHE A 55 -5.44 -4.75 -1.66
C PHE A 55 -6.96 -4.59 -1.50
N ASP A 56 -7.43 -3.34 -1.37
CA ASP A 56 -8.83 -2.99 -1.19
C ASP A 56 -9.11 -1.63 -1.82
N LYS A 57 -10.09 -1.57 -2.73
CA LYS A 57 -10.49 -0.32 -3.41
C LYS A 57 -10.96 0.77 -2.44
N HIS A 58 -11.40 0.41 -1.23
CA HIS A 58 -11.83 1.35 -0.19
C HIS A 58 -10.68 1.88 0.67
N ILE A 59 -9.49 1.28 0.57
CA ILE A 59 -8.28 1.71 1.27
C ILE A 59 -7.32 2.26 0.20
N PRO A 60 -7.29 3.58 -0.04
CA PRO A 60 -6.41 4.14 -1.04
C PRO A 60 -4.95 4.16 -0.57
N GLU A 61 -4.03 4.12 -1.52
CA GLU A 61 -2.58 4.25 -1.32
C GLU A 61 -2.08 5.64 -1.72
N ALA A 62 -1.09 6.13 -0.97
CA ALA A 62 -0.38 7.36 -1.25
C ALA A 62 0.69 7.16 -2.34
N TYR A 63 0.67 8.04 -3.35
CA TYR A 63 1.64 8.12 -4.43
C TYR A 63 2.37 9.45 -4.37
N CYS A 64 3.67 9.41 -4.15
CA CYS A 64 4.47 10.59 -3.87
C CYS A 64 4.70 11.48 -5.09
N HIS A 65 4.63 12.79 -4.86
CA HIS A 65 5.15 13.81 -5.77
C HIS A 65 6.57 14.21 -5.36
N GLU A 66 7.28 14.90 -6.24
CA GLU A 66 8.64 15.36 -5.97
C GLU A 66 8.67 16.40 -4.84
N CYS A 67 9.77 16.38 -4.08
CA CYS A 67 10.07 17.41 -3.10
C CYS A 67 10.43 18.73 -3.80
N PRO A 68 10.07 19.89 -3.22
CA PRO A 68 10.46 21.21 -3.74
C PRO A 68 11.98 21.40 -3.84
N ASP A 69 12.74 20.85 -2.88
CA ASP A 69 14.19 20.91 -2.86
C ASP A 69 14.77 19.75 -3.71
N PRO A 70 15.55 20.03 -4.78
CA PRO A 70 16.14 19.00 -5.63
C PRO A 70 17.15 18.09 -4.91
N CYS A 71 17.67 18.52 -3.75
CA CYS A 71 18.59 17.75 -2.90
C CYS A 71 17.86 16.78 -1.96
N LEU A 72 16.53 16.84 -1.93
CA LEU A 72 15.67 15.89 -1.26
C LEU A 72 15.01 14.96 -2.30
N LYS A 73 14.62 13.78 -1.84
CA LYS A 73 13.78 12.86 -2.58
C LYS A 73 12.55 12.52 -1.75
N SER A 74 11.43 12.36 -2.43
CA SER A 74 10.18 11.97 -1.81
C SER A 74 10.17 10.45 -1.66
N GLU A 75 9.91 9.98 -0.45
CA GLU A 75 9.82 8.56 -0.11
C GLU A 75 8.45 8.27 0.52
N ALA A 76 7.87 7.13 0.16
CA ALA A 76 6.58 6.72 0.70
C ALA A 76 6.75 6.21 2.14
N ILE A 77 5.88 6.68 3.04
CA ILE A 77 5.77 6.14 4.40
C ILE A 77 4.93 4.86 4.30
N GLN A 78 5.57 3.71 4.54
CA GLN A 78 4.92 2.41 4.48
C GLN A 78 4.53 1.94 5.89
N VAL A 79 3.31 1.44 6.02
CA VAL A 79 2.84 0.72 7.22
C VAL A 79 2.48 -0.72 6.84
N GLN A 80 2.79 -1.67 7.72
CA GLN A 80 2.35 -3.04 7.55
C GLN A 80 0.95 -3.21 8.14
N VAL A 81 -0.03 -3.50 7.29
CA VAL A 81 -1.40 -3.82 7.70
C VAL A 81 -1.61 -5.33 7.66
N TYR A 82 -2.43 -5.82 8.59
CA TYR A 82 -2.80 -7.22 8.70
C TYR A 82 -4.29 -7.36 8.41
N PHE A 83 -4.67 -8.34 7.59
CA PHE A 83 -6.06 -8.59 7.23
C PHE A 83 -6.32 -10.08 7.05
N THR A 84 -7.59 -10.48 7.14
CA THR A 84 -7.99 -11.87 6.94
C THR A 84 -8.73 -12.06 5.62
N GLN A 85 -8.24 -12.95 4.76
CA GLN A 85 -8.91 -13.32 3.50
C GLN A 85 -9.57 -14.71 3.63
N PRO A 86 -10.84 -14.88 3.23
CA PRO A 86 -11.46 -16.19 3.21
C PRO A 86 -10.82 -17.08 2.12
N LYS A 87 -10.38 -18.27 2.52
CA LYS A 87 -9.88 -19.32 1.64
C LYS A 87 -10.84 -20.49 1.66
N ARG A 88 -11.49 -20.73 0.52
CA ARG A 88 -12.42 -21.85 0.35
C ARG A 88 -11.63 -23.12 0.04
N ASN A 89 -11.82 -24.14 0.86
CA ASN A 89 -11.33 -25.48 0.55
C ASN A 89 -12.25 -26.09 -0.52
N LEU A 90 -11.72 -26.30 -1.73
CA LEU A 90 -12.49 -26.84 -2.86
C LEU A 90 -12.91 -28.30 -2.66
N THR A 91 -12.22 -29.04 -1.79
CA THR A 91 -12.47 -30.47 -1.53
C THR A 91 -13.53 -30.67 -0.45
N THR A 92 -13.51 -29.87 0.63
CA THR A 92 -14.45 -30.01 1.77
C THR A 92 -15.56 -28.98 1.79
N GLY A 93 -15.51 -27.96 0.92
CA GLY A 93 -16.46 -26.84 0.91
C GLY A 93 -16.34 -25.87 2.10
N SER A 94 -15.49 -26.20 3.08
CA SER A 94 -15.25 -25.39 4.27
C SER A 94 -14.54 -24.07 3.92
N VAL A 95 -14.85 -23.03 4.70
CA VAL A 95 -14.16 -21.73 4.62
C VAL A 95 -13.17 -21.66 5.78
N THR A 96 -11.90 -21.46 5.45
CA THR A 96 -10.85 -21.10 6.40
C THR A 96 -10.48 -19.64 6.17
N TYR A 97 -9.86 -18.98 7.15
CA TYR A 97 -9.34 -17.64 6.97
C TYR A 97 -7.81 -17.68 6.94
N CYS A 98 -7.21 -16.92 6.03
CA CYS A 98 -5.78 -16.68 5.97
C CYS A 98 -5.49 -15.30 6.56
N LEU A 99 -4.59 -15.21 7.54
CA LEU A 99 -4.01 -13.94 7.94
C LEU A 99 -2.93 -13.54 6.94
N CYS A 100 -3.04 -12.34 6.39
CA CYS A 100 -2.15 -11.82 5.36
C CYS A 100 -1.64 -10.44 5.75
N THR A 101 -0.47 -10.09 5.21
CA THR A 101 0.14 -8.79 5.45
C THR A 101 0.25 -8.01 4.15
N TYR A 102 0.01 -6.71 4.22
CA TYR A 102 0.19 -5.80 3.10
C TYR A 102 1.00 -4.58 3.54
N LYS A 103 1.90 -4.09 2.69
CA LYS A 103 2.61 -2.83 2.92
C LYS A 103 1.84 -1.71 2.26
N LEU A 104 1.14 -0.91 3.06
CA LEU A 104 0.32 0.20 2.61
C LEU A 104 1.13 1.50 2.66
N ALA A 105 1.20 2.23 1.55
CA ALA A 105 1.73 3.60 1.54
C ALA A 105 0.67 4.57 2.08
N VAL A 106 0.95 5.22 3.21
CA VAL A 106 -0.01 6.09 3.94
C VAL A 106 0.24 7.59 3.76
N GLY A 107 1.37 7.95 3.17
CA GLY A 107 1.77 9.32 2.93
C GLY A 107 3.19 9.35 2.39
N CYS A 108 3.74 10.55 2.25
CA CYS A 108 5.10 10.74 1.75
C CYS A 108 5.88 11.69 2.65
N THR A 109 7.19 11.56 2.63
CA THR A 109 8.13 12.43 3.33
C THR A 109 9.32 12.76 2.45
N CYS A 110 9.94 13.92 2.68
CA CYS A 110 11.17 14.29 1.99
C CYS A 110 12.36 13.82 2.81
N VAL A 111 13.19 12.97 2.22
CA VAL A 111 14.45 12.54 2.81
C VAL A 111 15.61 13.09 2.00
N ARG A 112 16.75 13.24 2.66
CA ARG A 112 17.97 13.68 2.00
C ARG A 112 18.43 12.63 0.99
N ARG A 113 18.78 13.06 -0.23
CA ARG A 113 19.36 12.17 -1.24
C ARG A 113 20.70 11.62 -0.76
N SER A 114 21.10 10.46 -1.26
CA SER A 114 22.44 9.92 -0.99
C SER A 114 23.52 10.77 -1.67
N ALA A 115 24.76 10.65 -1.20
CA ALA A 115 25.90 11.37 -1.78
C ALA A 115 26.09 11.08 -3.28
N ALA A 116 25.83 9.84 -3.71
CA ALA A 116 25.88 9.43 -5.11
C ALA A 116 24.83 10.16 -5.97
N GLU A 117 23.61 10.32 -5.44
CA GLU A 117 22.52 11.02 -6.13
C GLU A 117 22.72 12.54 -6.15
N MET A 118 23.33 13.11 -5.11
CA MET A 118 23.60 14.55 -5.02
C MET A 118 24.61 15.05 -6.07
N SER A 119 25.63 14.24 -6.37
CA SER A 119 26.66 14.58 -7.37
C SER A 119 26.09 14.76 -8.77
N SER A 120 24.94 14.15 -9.08
CA SER A 120 24.27 14.27 -10.38
C SER A 120 23.40 15.54 -10.51
N ARG A 121 23.06 16.22 -9.41
CA ARG A 121 22.12 17.37 -9.41
C ARG A 121 22.72 18.66 -8.84
N SER A 122 24.06 18.76 -8.75
CA SER A 122 24.77 19.93 -8.22
C SER A 122 24.35 20.32 -6.79
N CYS A 123 23.96 19.33 -5.98
CA CYS A 123 23.63 19.52 -4.58
C CYS A 123 24.91 19.50 -3.74
N THR A 124 25.34 20.66 -3.23
CA THR A 124 26.53 20.73 -2.36
C THR A 124 26.16 20.44 -0.91
N PHE A 125 26.88 19.49 -0.32
CA PHE A 125 26.81 19.22 1.12
C PHE A 125 27.46 20.38 1.87
N ARG A 126 26.66 21.34 2.35
CA ARG A 126 27.11 22.20 3.45
C ARG A 126 26.99 21.39 4.74
N SER A 127 28.11 20.81 5.17
CA SER A 127 28.30 20.46 6.57
C SER A 127 28.07 21.75 7.37
N GLN A 128 27.03 21.79 8.21
CA GLN A 128 27.04 22.75 9.29
C GLN A 128 28.11 22.27 10.26
N GLU A 129 29.29 22.90 10.22
CA GLU A 129 30.18 22.94 11.37
C GLU A 129 29.43 23.67 12.49
N SER A 130 28.90 22.89 13.43
CA SER A 130 28.44 23.40 14.71
C SER A 130 29.66 23.92 15.47
N SER A 131 29.75 25.25 15.58
CA SER A 131 30.58 25.94 16.57
C SER A 131 29.92 25.90 17.95
#